data_AF-A0A4R5A190-F1
#
_entry.id   AF-A0A4R5A190-F1
#
_cell.length_a   1.000
_cell.length_b   1.000
_cell.length_c   1.000
_cell.angle_alpha   90.00
_cell.angle_beta   90.00
_cell.angle_gamma   90.00
#
_symmetry.space_group_name_H-M   'P 1'
#
loop_
_entity.id
_entity.type
_entity.pdbx_description
1 polymer ?
#
loop_
_entity_poly.entity_id
_entity_poly.type
_entity_poly.pdbx_seq_one_letter_code
_entity_poly.pdbx_strand_id
1 'polypeptide(L)'
;MSKIEDKIKEIQDESEATRDDPYPENTVVTRPNLAGSVVQSVRLPAAEYAQVEQLARDADVPVSAMIRGLVLSGLAARKNATLKDAINRLIADADDLRRFIDHDGAA
;
A
#
# COMPACT_ATOMS: atom_id res chain seq x y z
N MET A 1 -24.80 8.60 22.88
CA MET A 1 -23.44 8.35 22.35
C MET A 1 -23.09 6.92 22.69
N SER A 2 -22.43 6.23 21.75
CA SER A 2 -22.10 4.82 21.86
C SER A 2 -20.99 4.61 22.89
N LYS A 3 -21.03 3.50 23.64
CA LYS A 3 -20.00 3.13 24.64
C LYS A 3 -18.56 3.14 24.08
N ILE A 4 -18.40 3.03 22.76
CA ILE A 4 -17.11 3.10 22.07
C ILE A 4 -16.65 4.55 21.93
N GLU A 5 -17.55 5.48 21.59
CA GLU A 5 -17.24 6.90 21.44
C GLU A 5 -16.77 7.49 22.76
N ASP A 6 -17.44 7.13 23.86
CA ASP A 6 -17.08 7.59 25.21
C ASP A 6 -15.68 7.09 25.62
N LYS A 7 -15.34 5.85 25.28
CA LYS A 7 -14.01 5.27 25.52
C LYS A 7 -12.91 5.89 24.67
N ILE A 8 -13.20 6.19 23.40
CA ILE A 8 -12.25 6.88 22.52
C ILE A 8 -11.93 8.26 23.10
N LYS A 9 -12.96 8.96 23.57
CA LYS A 9 -12.81 10.29 24.18
C LYS A 9 -12.00 10.23 25.48
N GLU A 10 -12.28 9.28 26.36
CA GLU A 10 -11.54 9.06 27.60
C GLU A 10 -10.04 8.82 27.34
N ILE A 11 -9.72 7.92 26.40
CA ILE A 11 -8.32 7.62 26.02
C ILE A 11 -7.63 8.83 25.39
N GLN A 12 -8.37 9.60 24.58
CA GLN A 12 -7.85 10.82 23.97
C GLN A 12 -7.52 11.87 25.03
N ASP A 13 -8.42 12.12 25.96
CA ASP A 13 -8.24 13.12 27.03
C ASP A 13 -7.05 12.73 27.94
N GLU A 14 -6.89 11.43 28.27
CA GLU A 14 -5.74 10.89 29.02
C GLU A 14 -4.42 11.06 28.26
N SER A 15 -4.43 10.78 26.96
CA SER A 15 -3.23 10.88 26.10
C SER A 15 -2.78 12.33 25.92
N GLU A 16 -3.70 13.27 25.75
CA GLU A 16 -3.38 14.69 25.62
C GLU A 16 -2.85 15.27 26.94
N ALA A 17 -3.38 14.82 28.08
CA ALA A 17 -2.92 15.27 29.40
C ALA A 17 -1.50 14.79 29.75
N THR A 18 -1.08 13.64 29.24
CA THR A 18 0.20 12.97 29.58
C THR A 18 1.23 13.05 28.44
N ARG A 19 0.96 13.83 27.39
CA ARG A 19 1.78 13.91 26.17
C ARG A 19 3.25 14.26 26.44
N ASP A 20 3.49 15.17 27.37
CA ASP A 20 4.82 15.69 27.70
C ASP A 20 5.44 15.00 28.93
N ASP A 21 4.73 14.03 29.52
CA ASP A 21 5.24 13.27 30.65
C ASP A 21 6.43 12.38 30.21
N PRO A 22 7.43 12.21 31.09
CA PRO A 22 8.53 11.31 30.79
C PRO A 22 8.00 9.87 30.65
N TYR A 23 8.53 9.15 29.66
CA TYR A 23 8.24 7.72 29.52
C TYR A 23 8.62 6.97 30.80
N PRO A 24 7.85 5.94 31.19
CA PRO A 24 8.16 5.11 32.35
C PRO A 24 9.58 4.53 32.30
N GLU A 25 10.21 4.38 33.46
CA GLU A 25 11.51 3.72 33.57
C GLU A 25 11.46 2.32 32.93
N ASN A 26 12.48 1.98 32.13
CA ASN A 26 12.59 0.76 31.32
C ASN A 26 11.71 0.69 30.06
N THR A 27 11.13 1.81 29.60
CA THR A 27 10.47 1.85 28.27
C THR A 27 11.49 1.60 27.16
N VAL A 28 11.36 0.47 26.47
CA VAL A 28 12.15 0.16 25.27
C VAL A 28 11.41 0.64 24.03
N VAL A 29 11.86 1.75 23.45
CA VAL A 29 11.33 2.23 22.17
C VAL A 29 11.85 1.32 21.05
N THR A 30 10.93 0.69 20.33
CA THR A 30 11.26 -0.05 19.10
C THR A 30 10.58 0.62 17.91
N ARG A 31 11.27 0.61 16.75
CA ARG A 31 10.69 0.99 15.47
C ARG A 31 10.76 -0.19 14.51
N PRO A 32 10.02 -1.28 14.78
CA PRO A 32 10.16 -2.54 14.06
C PRO A 32 9.95 -2.40 12.55
N ASN A 33 9.11 -1.44 12.13
CA ASN A 33 8.78 -1.20 10.72
C ASN A 33 9.72 -0.23 9.99
N LEU A 34 10.65 0.44 10.69
CA LEU A 34 11.65 1.30 10.07
C LEU A 34 12.96 0.56 9.74
N ALA A 35 13.32 -0.46 10.53
CA ALA A 35 14.65 -1.04 10.53
C ALA A 35 15.05 -1.79 9.24
N GLY A 36 14.13 -1.98 8.28
CA GLY A 36 14.40 -2.66 7.00
C GLY A 36 13.89 -1.94 5.75
N SER A 37 13.35 -0.72 5.90
CA SER A 37 12.71 0.00 4.79
C SER A 37 13.67 1.01 4.19
N VAL A 38 14.09 0.80 2.94
CA VAL A 38 14.87 1.78 2.16
C VAL A 38 13.91 2.64 1.36
N VAL A 39 13.97 3.96 1.54
CA VAL A 39 13.19 4.92 0.75
C VAL A 39 14.00 5.33 -0.47
N GLN A 40 13.52 4.97 -1.66
CA GLN A 40 14.09 5.41 -2.93
C GLN A 40 13.22 6.51 -3.52
N SER A 41 13.83 7.65 -3.85
CA SER A 41 13.15 8.74 -4.59
C SER A 41 13.57 8.71 -6.06
N VAL A 42 12.60 8.83 -6.95
CA VAL A 42 12.81 8.92 -8.41
C VAL A 42 11.97 10.05 -8.97
N ARG A 43 12.48 10.73 -10.00
CA ARG A 43 11.72 11.73 -10.73
C ARG A 43 11.02 11.05 -11.91
N LEU A 44 9.69 11.10 -11.91
CA LEU A 44 8.87 10.67 -13.03
C LEU A 44 8.39 11.91 -13.78
N PRO A 45 8.27 11.87 -15.11
CA PRO A 45 7.57 12.93 -15.81
C PRO A 45 6.08 12.91 -15.42
N ALA A 46 5.44 14.08 -15.52
CA ALA A 46 4.14 14.30 -14.91
C ALA A 46 3.03 13.46 -15.55
N ALA A 47 3.14 13.18 -16.85
CA ALA A 47 2.17 12.39 -17.60
C ALA A 47 2.13 10.93 -17.12
N GLU A 48 3.30 10.33 -16.90
CA GLU A 48 3.45 8.96 -16.42
C GLU A 48 3.02 8.84 -14.96
N TYR A 49 3.30 9.85 -14.13
CA TYR A 49 2.80 9.86 -12.76
C TYR A 49 1.26 9.91 -12.71
N ALA A 50 0.63 10.73 -13.55
CA ALA A 50 -0.83 10.82 -13.64
C ALA A 50 -1.49 9.49 -14.03
N GLN A 51 -0.84 8.69 -14.89
CA GLN A 51 -1.30 7.34 -15.23
C GLN A 51 -1.28 6.40 -14.02
N VAL A 52 -0.22 6.46 -13.21
CA VAL A 52 -0.12 5.67 -11.97
C VAL A 52 -1.18 6.11 -10.95
N GLU A 53 -1.44 7.41 -10.83
CA GLU A 53 -2.51 7.92 -9.97
C GLU A 53 -3.89 7.41 -10.40
N GLN A 54 -4.16 7.37 -11.71
CA GLN A 54 -5.41 6.82 -12.22
C GLN A 54 -5.56 5.33 -11.88
N LEU A 55 -4.53 4.53 -12.16
CA LEU A 55 -4.51 3.10 -11.82
C LEU A 55 -4.74 2.86 -10.32
N ALA A 56 -4.10 3.66 -9.47
CA ALA A 56 -4.25 3.57 -8.02
C ALA A 56 -5.68 3.89 -7.56
N ARG A 57 -6.33 4.91 -8.16
CA ARG A 57 -7.73 5.24 -7.92
C ARG A 57 -8.67 4.12 -8.33
N ASP A 58 -8.49 3.59 -9.54
CA ASP A 58 -9.35 2.53 -10.08
C ASP A 58 -9.26 1.23 -9.25
N ALA A 59 -8.09 0.98 -8.66
CA ALA A 59 -7.85 -0.16 -7.78
C ALA A 59 -8.16 0.10 -6.29
N ASP A 60 -8.61 1.31 -5.93
CA ASP A 60 -8.85 1.75 -4.54
C ASP A 60 -7.66 1.51 -3.59
N VAL A 61 -6.45 1.86 -4.04
CA VAL A 61 -5.22 1.73 -3.24
C VAL A 61 -4.41 3.03 -3.22
N PRO A 62 -3.57 3.25 -2.19
CA PRO A 62 -2.63 4.37 -2.19
C PRO A 62 -1.64 4.29 -3.38
N VAL A 63 -1.28 5.44 -3.96
CA VAL A 63 -0.31 5.52 -5.07
C VAL A 63 1.03 4.86 -4.73
N SER A 64 1.50 5.01 -3.50
CA SER A 64 2.72 4.35 -3.01
C SER A 64 2.60 2.82 -2.97
N ALA A 65 1.42 2.30 -2.64
CA ALA A 65 1.14 0.86 -2.66
C ALA A 65 1.10 0.34 -4.10
N MET A 66 0.47 1.09 -5.02
CA MET A 66 0.47 0.77 -6.45
C MET A 66 1.89 0.70 -7.02
N ILE A 67 2.71 1.74 -6.82
CA ILE A 67 4.10 1.78 -7.29
C ILE A 67 4.90 0.60 -6.72
N ARG A 68 4.77 0.34 -5.42
CA ARG A 68 5.45 -0.79 -4.78
C ARG A 68 5.04 -2.12 -5.41
N GLY A 69 3.75 -2.32 -5.64
CA GLY A 69 3.21 -3.52 -6.29
C GLY A 69 3.81 -3.74 -7.67
N LEU A 70 3.78 -2.71 -8.53
CA LEU A 70 4.33 -2.77 -9.89
C LEU A 70 5.82 -3.13 -9.89
N VAL A 71 6.62 -2.51 -9.02
CA VAL A 71 8.06 -2.79 -8.90
C VAL A 71 8.30 -4.24 -8.46
N LEU A 72 7.60 -4.71 -7.42
CA LEU A 72 7.77 -6.07 -6.91
C LEU A 72 7.33 -7.12 -7.93
N SER A 73 6.23 -6.90 -8.64
CA SER A 73 5.78 -7.77 -9.73
C SER A 73 6.80 -7.83 -10.87
N GLY A 74 7.36 -6.68 -11.26
CA GLY A 74 8.42 -6.61 -12.27
C GLY A 74 9.70 -7.34 -11.85
N LEU A 75 10.06 -7.28 -10.56
CA LEU A 75 11.20 -8.03 -10.02
C LEU A 75 10.91 -9.52 -9.96
N ALA A 76 9.74 -9.94 -9.49
CA ALA A 76 9.33 -11.34 -9.42
C ALA A 76 9.35 -12.00 -10.81
N ALA A 77 8.82 -11.30 -11.82
CA ALA A 77 8.86 -11.74 -13.21
C ALA A 77 10.29 -11.96 -13.76
N ARG A 78 11.30 -11.31 -13.18
CA ARG A 78 12.71 -11.43 -13.59
C ARG A 78 13.50 -12.43 -12.76
N LYS A 79 13.14 -12.65 -11.48
CA LYS A 79 14.06 -13.27 -10.52
C LYS A 79 13.98 -14.78 -10.39
N ASN A 80 12.90 -15.46 -10.79
CA ASN A 80 12.81 -16.92 -10.80
C ASN A 80 11.51 -17.33 -11.54
N ALA A 81 11.54 -17.43 -12.86
CA ALA A 81 10.40 -17.97 -13.58
C ALA A 81 10.46 -19.51 -13.52
N THR A 82 9.90 -20.11 -12.46
CA THR A 82 9.47 -21.50 -12.61
C THR A 82 8.30 -21.54 -13.59
N LEU A 83 8.04 -22.69 -14.23
CA LEU A 83 6.89 -22.84 -15.13
C LEU A 83 5.57 -22.43 -14.45
N LYS A 84 5.45 -22.67 -13.14
CA LYS A 84 4.30 -22.28 -12.33
C LYS A 84 4.14 -20.76 -12.24
N ASP A 85 5.22 -20.03 -12.09
CA ASP A 85 5.19 -18.56 -12.04
C ASP A 85 4.82 -17.96 -13.40
N ALA A 86 5.29 -18.57 -14.49
CA ALA A 86 4.89 -18.19 -15.84
C ALA A 86 3.39 -18.44 -16.10
N ILE A 87 2.85 -19.58 -15.64
CA ILE A 87 1.42 -19.90 -15.74
C ILE A 87 0.58 -18.91 -14.93
N ASN A 88 0.96 -18.61 -13.69
CA ASN A 88 0.22 -17.66 -12.86
C ASN A 88 0.19 -16.25 -13.48
N ARG A 89 1.30 -15.82 -14.11
CA ARG A 89 1.34 -14.57 -14.85
C ARG A 89 0.36 -14.56 -16.02
N LEU A 90 0.34 -15.64 -16.81
CA LEU A 90 -0.59 -15.76 -17.94
C LEU A 90 -2.06 -15.70 -17.50
N ILE A 91 -2.39 -16.29 -16.34
CA ILE A 91 -3.75 -16.23 -15.79
C ILE A 91 -4.12 -14.79 -15.41
N ALA A 92 -3.22 -14.07 -14.74
CA ALA A 92 -3.45 -12.66 -14.39
C ALA A 92 -3.62 -11.78 -15.65
N ASP A 93 -2.77 -11.97 -16.66
CA ASP A 93 -2.87 -11.25 -17.93
C ASP A 93 -4.21 -11.56 -18.63
N ALA A 94 -4.70 -12.81 -18.57
CA ALA A 94 -6.00 -13.19 -19.12
C ALA A 94 -7.18 -12.57 -18.36
N ASP A 95 -7.10 -12.47 -17.03
CA ASP A 95 -8.12 -11.80 -16.21
C ASP A 95 -8.19 -10.29 -16.52
N ASP A 96 -7.04 -9.65 -16.75
CA ASP A 96 -7.00 -8.24 -17.15
C ASP A 96 -7.61 -8.02 -18.54
N LEU A 97 -7.31 -8.89 -19.51
CA LEU A 97 -7.96 -8.87 -20.83
C LEU A 97 -9.48 -9.05 -20.74
N ARG A 98 -9.95 -9.92 -19.85
CA ARG A 98 -11.38 -10.11 -19.61
C ARG A 98 -12.03 -8.85 -19.06
N ARG A 99 -11.39 -8.18 -18.10
CA ARG A 99 -11.87 -6.88 -17.58
C ARG A 99 -11.91 -5.81 -18.66
N PHE A 100 -10.95 -5.79 -19.59
CA PHE A 100 -10.98 -4.87 -20.72
C PHE A 100 -12.19 -5.11 -21.64
N ILE A 101 -12.51 -6.38 -21.95
CA ILE A 101 -13.70 -6.72 -22.76
C ILE A 101 -14.98 -6.29 -22.05
N ASP A 102 -15.07 -6.53 -20.74
CA ASP A 102 -16.23 -6.15 -19.93
C ASP A 102 -16.41 -4.62 -19.85
N HIS A 103 -15.32 -3.85 -19.98
CA HIS A 103 -15.35 -2.39 -20.08
C HIS A 103 -15.62 -1.85 -21.49
N ASP A 104 -15.12 -2.48 -22.55
CA ASP A 104 -15.38 -2.10 -23.96
C ASP A 104 -16.82 -2.42 -24.40
N GLY A 105 -17.47 -3.40 -23.77
CA GLY A 105 -18.87 -3.77 -24.05
C GLY A 105 -19.94 -2.87 -23.43
N ALA A 106 -19.55 -1.82 -22.68
CA ALA A 106 -20.45 -0.91 -21.99
C ALA A 106 -20.70 0.43 -22.74
N ALA A 107 -20.32 0.51 -24.02
CA ALA A 107 -20.56 1.65 -24.92
C ALA A 107 -21.74 1.41 -25.88
#